data_AF-A0A5C9EV34-F1
#
_entry.id   AF-A0A5C9EV34-F1
#
_cell.length_a   1.000
_cell.length_b   1.000
_cell.length_c   1.000
_cell.angle_alpha   90.00
_cell.angle_beta   90.00
_cell.angle_gamma   90.00
#
_symmetry.space_group_name_H-M   'P 1'
#
loop_
_entity.id
_entity.type
_entity.pdbx_description
1 polymer ?
#
loop_
_entity_poly.entity_id
_entity_poly.type
_entity_poly.pdbx_seq_one_letter_code
_entity_poly.pdbx_strand_id
1 'polypeptide(L)'
;MSIANCNVYRVYRCCNCKAEIGINQLASDDWFKNCPMCKQDELIIKSAKLSINTIVDGQTPQTIGSLADKNRDIKLKNGEIKEKKKPPRPWWRKSDKINFDILKNPRRYIETGKT
;
A
#
# COMPACT_ATOMS: atom_id res chain seq x y z
N MET A 1 -10.21 12.70 -6.50
CA MET A 1 -11.09 11.50 -6.54
C MET A 1 -12.51 11.96 -6.28
N SER A 2 -13.43 11.78 -7.23
CA SER A 2 -14.85 12.09 -7.02
C SER A 2 -15.47 11.02 -6.12
N ILE A 3 -16.27 11.44 -5.14
CA ILE A 3 -16.96 10.56 -4.17
C ILE A 3 -17.87 9.54 -4.89
N ALA A 4 -18.33 9.86 -6.10
CA ALA A 4 -19.18 9.01 -6.93
C ALA A 4 -18.56 7.63 -7.24
N ASN A 5 -17.24 7.54 -7.35
CA ASN A 5 -16.53 6.31 -7.72
C ASN A 5 -16.07 5.48 -6.50
N CYS A 6 -16.52 5.83 -5.29
CA CYS A 6 -16.18 5.08 -4.09
C CYS A 6 -17.13 3.90 -3.89
N ASN A 7 -16.60 2.73 -3.58
CA ASN A 7 -17.42 1.61 -3.15
C ASN A 7 -18.00 1.88 -1.74
N VAL A 8 -19.26 1.53 -1.56
CA VAL A 8 -20.01 1.64 -0.31
C VAL A 8 -20.66 0.30 -0.02
N TYR A 9 -20.42 -0.21 1.19
CA TYR A 9 -21.14 -1.34 1.72
C TYR A 9 -22.46 -0.86 2.35
N ARG A 10 -23.59 -1.23 1.74
CA ARG A 10 -24.93 -0.90 2.23
C ARG A 10 -25.57 -2.16 2.82
N VAL A 11 -26.18 -2.02 3.99
CA VAL A 11 -27.00 -3.07 4.62
C VAL A 11 -28.45 -2.67 4.50
N TYR A 12 -29.23 -3.49 3.81
CA TYR A 12 -30.68 -3.35 3.67
C TYR A 12 -31.37 -4.29 4.65
N ARG A 13 -32.53 -3.86 5.13
CA ARG A 13 -33.44 -4.68 5.93
C ARG A 13 -34.80 -4.72 5.25
N CYS A 14 -35.32 -5.92 5.04
CA CYS A 14 -36.69 -6.08 4.54
C CYS A 14 -37.69 -5.91 5.68
N CYS A 15 -38.76 -5.14 5.45
CA CYS A 15 -39.82 -4.96 6.45
C CYS A 15 -40.65 -6.23 6.68
N ASN A 16 -40.93 -6.98 5.61
CA ASN A 16 -41.77 -8.18 5.69
C ASN A 16 -41.01 -9.38 6.28
N CYS A 17 -39.94 -9.84 5.61
CA CYS A 17 -39.22 -11.06 6.04
C CYS A 17 -38.13 -10.80 7.09
N LYS A 18 -37.90 -9.54 7.47
CA LYS A 18 -36.85 -9.11 8.44
C LYS A 18 -35.42 -9.52 8.07
N ALA A 19 -35.19 -10.05 6.86
CA ALA A 19 -33.88 -10.43 6.37
C ALA A 19 -32.98 -9.20 6.22
N GLU A 20 -31.69 -9.37 6.53
CA GLU A 20 -30.65 -8.37 6.34
C GLU A 20 -29.77 -8.76 5.15
N ILE A 21 -29.57 -7.82 4.22
CA ILE A 21 -28.86 -8.04 2.96
C ILE A 21 -27.74 -7.02 2.87
N GLY A 22 -26.50 -7.50 2.83
CA GLY A 22 -25.31 -6.67 2.65
C GLY A 22 -24.88 -6.65 1.18
N ILE A 23 -24.74 -5.46 0.60
CA ILE A 23 -24.35 -5.27 -0.81
C ILE A 23 -23.18 -4.28 -0.88
N ASN A 24 -22.13 -4.67 -1.61
CA ASN A 24 -21.06 -3.75 -2.03
C ASN A 24 -21.41 -3.18 -3.40
N GLN A 25 -21.56 -1.87 -3.50
CA GLN A 25 -21.88 -1.17 -4.75
C GLN A 25 -21.24 0.21 -4.79
N LEU A 26 -21.16 0.85 -5.96
CA LEU A 26 -20.62 2.20 -6.06
C LEU A 26 -21.56 3.20 -5.37
N ALA A 27 -20.99 4.30 -4.88
CA ALA A 27 -21.78 5.39 -4.31
C ALA A 27 -22.79 5.96 -5.31
N SER A 28 -22.44 5.95 -6.61
CA SER A 28 -23.30 6.35 -7.73
C SER A 28 -24.43 5.38 -8.05
N ASP A 29 -24.35 4.12 -7.59
CA ASP A 29 -25.34 3.11 -7.97
C ASP A 29 -26.67 3.35 -7.25
N ASP A 30 -27.75 3.12 -8.01
CA ASP A 30 -29.13 3.23 -7.55
C ASP A 30 -29.41 2.29 -6.37
N TRP A 31 -30.43 2.64 -5.59
CA TRP A 31 -30.78 1.88 -4.39
C TRP A 31 -31.51 0.59 -4.74
N PHE A 32 -31.20 -0.47 -3.98
CA PHE A 32 -31.87 -1.76 -4.14
C PHE A 32 -33.28 -1.68 -3.55
N LYS A 33 -34.31 -1.88 -4.38
CA LYS A 33 -35.72 -1.77 -3.97
C LYS A 33 -36.30 -3.11 -3.54
N ASN A 34 -35.88 -4.20 -4.19
CA ASN A 34 -36.58 -5.48 -4.11
C ASN A 34 -35.85 -6.45 -3.18
N CYS A 35 -36.58 -7.06 -2.25
CA CYS A 35 -36.01 -8.10 -1.40
C CYS A 35 -35.75 -9.39 -2.20
N PRO A 36 -34.53 -9.95 -2.23
CA PRO A 36 -34.24 -11.22 -2.90
C PRO A 36 -34.97 -12.42 -2.27
N MET A 37 -35.39 -12.32 -1.01
CA MET A 37 -36.06 -13.41 -0.30
C MET A 37 -37.58 -13.43 -0.56
N CYS A 38 -38.26 -12.29 -0.38
CA CYS A 38 -39.72 -12.21 -0.53
C CYS A 38 -40.21 -11.50 -1.80
N LYS A 39 -39.30 -11.00 -2.64
CA LYS A 39 -39.57 -10.30 -3.92
C LYS A 39 -40.48 -9.06 -3.80
N GLN A 40 -40.63 -8.51 -2.61
CA GLN A 40 -41.40 -7.30 -2.34
C GLN A 40 -40.49 -6.07 -2.25
N ASP A 41 -41.05 -4.92 -2.60
CA ASP A 41 -40.34 -3.64 -2.74
C ASP A 41 -40.31 -2.85 -1.43
N GLU A 42 -39.87 -3.49 -0.35
CA GLU A 42 -39.87 -2.93 1.01
C GLU A 42 -38.50 -3.05 1.70
N LEU A 43 -37.42 -2.81 0.95
CA LEU A 43 -36.07 -2.73 1.52
C LEU A 43 -35.77 -1.32 2.05
N ILE A 44 -35.40 -1.24 3.33
CA ILE A 44 -34.94 -0.01 3.98
C ILE A 44 -33.44 -0.10 4.22
N ILE A 45 -32.71 0.99 3.96
CA ILE A 45 -31.28 1.08 4.30
C ILE A 45 -31.13 1.18 5.82
N LYS A 46 -30.50 0.18 6.43
CA LYS A 46 -30.19 0.14 7.86
C LYS A 46 -28.86 0.85 8.16
N SER A 47 -27.87 0.66 7.30
CA SER A 47 -26.57 1.33 7.43
C SER A 47 -25.84 1.40 6.10
N ALA A 48 -25.08 2.47 5.89
CA ALA A 48 -24.14 2.60 4.78
C ALA A 48 -22.75 2.91 5.33
N LYS A 49 -21.76 2.09 4.97
CA LYS A 49 -20.35 2.28 5.36
C LYS A 49 -19.53 2.41 4.10
N LEU A 50 -18.66 3.41 4.04
CA LEU A 50 -17.64 3.49 2.99
C LEU A 50 -16.81 2.21 3.06
N SER A 51 -16.84 1.41 2.00
CA SER A 51 -15.95 0.26 1.87
C SER A 51 -14.61 0.79 1.36
N ILE A 52 -13.92 1.55 2.20
CA ILE A 52 -12.51 1.80 1.99
C ILE A 52 -11.87 0.45 2.28
N ASN A 53 -11.64 -0.32 1.22
CA ASN A 53 -10.60 -1.32 1.24
C ASN A 53 -9.32 -0.53 1.43
N THR A 54 -8.97 -0.20 2.67
CA THR A 54 -7.59 0.08 3.01
C THR A 54 -6.88 -1.15 2.52
N ILE A 55 -6.13 -1.00 1.43
CA ILE A 55 -5.08 -1.93 1.05
C ILE A 55 -4.06 -1.79 2.18
N VAL A 56 -4.39 -2.37 3.34
CA VAL A 56 -3.42 -2.74 4.34
C VAL A 56 -2.82 -3.98 3.74
N ASP A 57 -1.91 -3.77 2.79
CA ASP A 57 -0.99 -4.80 2.39
C ASP A 57 -0.33 -5.23 3.71
N GLY A 58 -0.70 -6.41 4.23
CA GLY A 58 -0.28 -6.90 5.55
C GLY A 58 1.23 -7.12 5.67
N GLN A 59 1.96 -6.81 4.60
CA GLN A 59 3.41 -6.89 4.50
C GLN A 59 3.99 -5.48 4.50
N THR A 60 4.27 -4.96 5.70
CA THR A 60 5.10 -3.78 5.99
C THR A 60 4.70 -2.47 5.29
N PRO A 61 4.58 -1.34 6.01
CA PRO A 61 4.35 -0.05 5.36
C PRO A 61 5.49 0.25 4.36
N GLN A 62 5.17 0.21 3.06
CA GLN A 62 6.14 0.49 2.02
C GLN A 62 6.33 2.01 1.96
N THR A 63 7.54 2.46 2.30
CA THR A 63 7.90 3.87 2.14
C THR A 63 7.92 4.23 0.66
N ILE A 64 7.74 5.52 0.34
CA ILE A 64 7.87 6.03 -1.04
C ILE A 64 9.21 5.57 -1.67
N GLY A 65 10.27 5.51 -0.87
CA GLY A 65 11.58 4.97 -1.29
C GLY A 65 11.50 3.49 -1.69
N SER A 66 10.89 2.64 -0.86
CA SER A 66 10.76 1.21 -1.17
C SER A 66 9.96 0.95 -2.46
N LEU A 67 8.93 1.76 -2.73
CA LEU A 67 8.15 1.66 -3.96
C LEU A 67 8.97 2.09 -5.18
N ALA A 68 9.75 3.16 -5.05
CA ALA A 68 10.63 3.66 -6.10
C ALA A 68 11.72 2.64 -6.46
N ASP A 69 12.30 1.97 -5.46
CA ASP A 69 13.33 0.94 -5.67
C ASP A 69 12.75 -0.27 -6.41
N LYS A 70 11.59 -0.79 -6.00
CA LYS A 70 10.90 -1.89 -6.71
C LYS A 70 10.59 -1.52 -8.16
N ASN A 71 10.06 -0.32 -8.40
CA ASN A 71 9.76 0.15 -9.74
C ASN A 71 11.02 0.28 -10.60
N ARG A 72 12.13 0.76 -10.01
CA ARG A 72 13.41 0.85 -10.69
C ARG A 72 13.95 -0.53 -11.08
N ASP A 73 13.87 -1.51 -10.18
CA ASP A 73 14.36 -2.87 -10.43
C ASP A 73 13.56 -3.58 -11.53
N ILE A 74 12.23 -3.40 -11.55
CA ILE A 74 11.36 -3.92 -12.61
C ILE A 74 11.74 -3.31 -13.97
N LYS A 75 11.94 -1.98 -14.02
CA LYS A 75 12.33 -1.29 -15.26
C LYS A 75 13.73 -1.66 -15.74
N LEU A 76 14.65 -1.97 -14.84
CA LEU A 76 15.96 -2.53 -15.17
C LEU A 76 15.84 -3.92 -15.79
N LYS A 77 15.01 -4.80 -15.22
CA LYS A 77 14.75 -6.15 -15.76
C LYS A 77 14.08 -6.11 -17.13
N ASN A 78 13.17 -5.16 -17.34
CA ASN A 78 12.46 -4.98 -18.61
C ASN A 78 13.30 -4.25 -19.67
N GLY A 79 14.50 -3.78 -19.33
CA GLY A 79 15.40 -3.08 -20.26
C GLY A 79 15.02 -1.63 -20.56
N GLU A 80 14.04 -1.06 -19.85
CA GLU A 80 13.59 0.33 -20.02
C GLU A 80 14.61 1.35 -19.49
N ILE A 81 15.43 0.95 -18.50
CA ILE A 81 16.43 1.81 -17.87
C ILE A 81 17.77 1.07 -17.82
N LYS A 82 18.85 1.75 -18.22
CA LYS A 82 20.22 1.22 -18.11
C LYS A 82 20.74 1.42 -16.69
N GLU A 83 21.52 0.46 -16.21
CA GLU A 83 22.17 0.58 -14.89
C GLU A 83 23.07 1.83 -14.87
N LYS A 84 22.82 2.72 -13.91
CA LYS A 84 23.59 3.95 -13.78
C LYS A 84 25.00 3.57 -13.33
N LYS A 85 25.99 3.74 -14.21
CA LYS A 85 27.40 3.51 -13.87
C LYS A 85 27.75 4.31 -12.62
N LYS A 86 28.33 3.64 -11.62
CA LYS A 86 28.82 4.33 -10.42
C LYS A 86 29.82 5.40 -10.85
N PRO A 87 29.75 6.61 -10.27
CA PRO A 87 30.69 7.67 -10.59
C PRO A 87 32.12 7.18 -10.31
N PRO A 88 33.12 7.64 -11.09
CA PRO A 88 34.51 7.30 -10.83
C PRO A 88 34.89 7.73 -9.42
N ARG A 89 35.76 6.93 -8.79
CA ARG A 89 36.23 7.20 -7.44
C ARG A 89 36.91 8.59 -7.39
N PRO A 90 36.67 9.40 -6.35
CA PRO A 90 37.45 10.61 -6.14
C PRO A 90 38.95 10.31 -6.03
N TRP A 91 39.78 11.16 -6.63
CA TRP A 91 41.24 11.00 -6.73
C TRP A 91 41.95 10.87 -5.36
N TRP A 92 41.37 11.40 -4.29
CA TRP A 92 41.92 11.39 -2.94
C TRP A 92 41.66 10.08 -2.17
N ARG A 93 40.82 9.16 -2.67
CA ARG A 93 40.54 7.87 -2.00
C ARG A 93 41.46 6.74 -2.48
N LYS A 94 42.19 6.14 -1.54
CA LYS A 94 43.05 4.97 -1.79
C LYS A 94 42.29 3.65 -1.99
N SER A 95 41.11 3.46 -1.37
CA SER A 95 40.27 2.25 -1.51
C SER A 95 38.77 2.56 -1.66
N ASP A 96 38.03 1.65 -2.31
CA ASP A 96 36.56 1.72 -2.46
C ASP A 96 35.86 1.23 -1.19
N LYS A 97 36.44 0.21 -0.54
CA LYS A 97 35.92 -0.33 0.71
C LYS A 97 36.26 0.63 1.85
N ILE A 98 35.20 1.13 2.49
CA ILE A 98 35.28 1.80 3.78
C ILE A 98 35.55 0.71 4.82
N ASN A 99 36.62 0.86 5.61
CA ASN A 99 36.90 -0.06 6.70
C ASN A 99 35.96 0.23 7.88
N PHE A 100 35.01 -0.66 8.11
CA PHE A 100 34.06 -0.56 9.24
C PHE A 100 34.58 -1.21 10.52
N ASP A 101 35.80 -1.77 10.54
CA ASP A 101 36.38 -2.37 11.74
C ASP A 101 36.53 -1.34 12.88
N ILE A 102 36.68 -0.05 12.55
CA ILE A 102 36.66 1.07 13.52
C ILE A 102 35.36 1.05 14.35
N LEU A 103 34.22 0.71 13.74
CA LEU A 103 32.92 0.70 14.42
C LEU A 103 32.77 -0.47 15.40
N LYS A 104 33.58 -1.53 15.25
CA LYS A 104 33.53 -2.68 16.16
C LYS A 104 34.17 -2.35 17.52
N ASN A 105 35.18 -1.50 17.54
CA ASN A 105 35.81 -1.05 18.79
C ASN A 105 36.36 0.38 18.68
N PRO A 106 35.50 1.41 18.80
CA PRO A 106 35.90 2.80 18.61
C PRO A 106 36.90 3.30 19.65
N ARG A 107 36.86 2.77 20.88
CA ARG A 107 37.81 3.17 21.95
C ARG A 107 39.25 2.83 21.60
N ARG A 108 39.50 1.60 21.12
CA ARG A 108 40.85 1.16 20.72
C ARG A 108 41.42 2.04 19.62
N TYR A 109 40.59 2.45 18.66
CA TYR A 109 41.02 3.33 17.57
C TYR A 109 41.40 4.73 18.07
N ILE A 110 40.61 5.30 18.99
CA ILE A 110 40.89 6.62 19.59
C ILE A 110 42.22 6.60 20.37
N GLU A 111 42.48 5.52 21.11
CA GLU A 111 43.67 5.41 21.97
C GLU A 111 44.95 5.03 21.21
N THR A 112 44.84 4.20 20.18
CA THR A 112 46.03 3.58 19.53
C THR A 112 46.18 3.89 18.04
N GLY A 113 45.18 4.51 17.41
CA GLY A 113 45.14 4.78 15.97
C GLY A 113 45.00 3.53 15.10
N LYS A 114 44.82 2.35 15.69
CA LYS A 114 44.70 1.07 14.98
C LYS A 114 43.25 0.62 14.91
N THR A 115 42.84 0.18 13.72
CA THR A 115 41.61 -0.59 13.47
C THR A 115 41.72 -1.99 14.03
#